data_AF-D0MW78-F1
#
_entry.id   AF-D0MW78-F1
#
_cell.length_a   1.000
_cell.length_b   1.000
_cell.length_c   1.000
_cell.angle_alpha   90.00
_cell.angle_beta   90.00
_cell.angle_gamma   90.00
#
_symmetry.space_group_name_H-M   'P 1'
#
loop_
_entity.id
_entity.type
_entity.pdbx_description
1 polymer ?
#
loop_
_entity_poly.entity_id
_entity_poly.type
_entity_poly.pdbx_seq_one_letter_code
_entity_poly.pdbx_strand_id
1 'polypeptide(L)'
;MVHVAVMVGYVDTSRKRAFRRFVFRQNTDVSGTPHPDSSFYRRGKQFDLDISRDRAVLLCMHDEVLALGVSLVRELRCLGNQELIQVYHCGSEELSDDAIDLLFTVDDRLEIVDVCSDLASREVITDKMAGKFRNWWIKPLAVYHTDVRHVILMDVNDIVIKNPVILRDLEEYNKTGTTFFYDRVHSHCTEFVNGGDGDGKYLPKLFSNFPYDQFNVTGGENTSRRANGMDIMLWFITKERFRFRYSFGDKETFWLSFEMAHVPYSFSPWGVSVVSSSPNKDAEKYPDSLCGCILQYLPDSGLEAEMLYVNGKALLDPYPEGIEMATKMRSNNMFNTAPALMTPRQERQVLNKSNHPETKFSSECLIGLGGVPLPQEFAGHLLRRRLFYLGATTGVFGALQHRETYEMRQLLEV
;
A
#
# COMPACT_ATOMS: atom_id res chain seq x y z
N MET A 1 15.47 -14.62 0.46
CA MET A 1 14.92 -13.54 -0.39
C MET A 1 13.58 -13.17 0.22
N VAL A 2 13.23 -11.88 0.29
CA VAL A 2 11.91 -11.46 0.78
C VAL A 2 10.96 -11.42 -0.41
N HIS A 3 9.81 -12.06 -0.27
CA HIS A 3 8.75 -12.17 -1.26
C HIS A 3 7.65 -11.16 -0.89
N VAL A 4 7.26 -10.26 -1.80
CA VAL A 4 6.46 -9.06 -1.47
C VAL A 4 5.27 -8.87 -2.41
N ALA A 5 4.07 -8.79 -1.84
CA ALA A 5 2.91 -8.16 -2.48
C ALA A 5 2.71 -6.73 -1.92
N VAL A 6 2.35 -5.76 -2.76
CA VAL A 6 2.24 -4.33 -2.37
C VAL A 6 0.88 -3.73 -2.76
N MET A 7 0.02 -3.53 -1.77
CA MET A 7 -1.35 -2.98 -1.90
C MET A 7 -1.38 -1.55 -1.33
N VAL A 8 -1.18 -0.51 -2.16
CA VAL A 8 -0.89 0.86 -1.66
C VAL A 8 -1.55 2.01 -2.46
N GLY A 9 -2.04 3.02 -1.73
CA GLY A 9 -2.77 4.24 -2.11
C GLY A 9 -1.99 5.56 -1.99
N TYR A 10 -2.65 6.70 -1.70
CA TYR A 10 -2.12 8.06 -1.98
C TYR A 10 -2.74 9.25 -1.20
N VAL A 11 -1.91 10.25 -0.80
CA VAL A 11 -2.08 11.75 -0.70
C VAL A 11 -0.69 12.41 -0.27
N ASP A 12 -0.37 13.71 -0.53
CA ASP A 12 0.96 14.41 -0.28
C ASP A 12 1.15 14.90 1.20
N THR A 13 2.17 15.65 1.69
CA THR A 13 3.28 16.46 1.10
C THR A 13 4.56 16.52 1.98
N SER A 14 5.77 16.42 1.39
CA SER A 14 7.05 16.70 2.10
C SER A 14 8.28 16.98 1.19
N ARG A 15 9.43 17.43 1.77
CA ARG A 15 10.71 17.70 1.06
C ARG A 15 12.01 17.38 1.88
N LYS A 16 12.87 16.48 1.36
CA LYS A 16 14.36 16.27 1.49
C LYS A 16 15.07 16.33 2.88
N ARG A 17 16.33 15.88 3.18
CA ARG A 17 17.61 15.41 2.52
C ARG A 17 18.51 14.78 3.66
N ALA A 18 19.54 13.91 3.56
CA ALA A 18 20.05 12.83 2.65
C ALA A 18 21.37 12.18 3.21
N PHE A 19 21.88 11.08 2.59
CA PHE A 19 23.18 10.38 2.86
C PHE A 19 23.29 9.56 4.19
N ARG A 20 24.12 8.49 4.35
CA ARG A 20 25.23 7.91 3.53
C ARG A 20 24.97 6.41 3.14
N ARG A 21 25.95 5.50 3.02
CA ARG A 21 25.85 4.17 2.35
C ARG A 21 26.26 3.02 3.30
N PHE A 22 25.55 1.89 3.24
CA PHE A 22 25.69 0.73 4.15
C PHE A 22 25.80 -0.61 3.42
N VAL A 23 26.13 -1.67 4.17
CA VAL A 23 26.20 -3.09 3.78
C VAL A 23 25.92 -3.92 5.03
N PHE A 24 24.94 -4.84 5.04
CA PHE A 24 24.93 -5.93 6.03
C PHE A 24 24.06 -7.14 5.64
N ARG A 25 24.52 -8.32 6.10
CA ARG A 25 23.85 -9.62 6.27
C ARG A 25 22.64 -9.94 5.38
N GLN A 26 22.91 -10.80 4.39
CA GLN A 26 21.99 -11.90 4.10
C GLN A 26 21.70 -12.69 5.39
N ASN A 27 20.44 -12.99 5.68
CA ASN A 27 20.06 -14.21 6.38
C ASN A 27 19.41 -15.17 5.37
N THR A 28 19.71 -16.45 5.52
CA THR A 28 19.24 -17.52 4.65
C THR A 28 17.83 -17.98 4.99
N ASP A 29 17.29 -18.85 4.13
CA ASP A 29 16.03 -19.56 4.31
C ASP A 29 16.04 -20.38 5.62
N VAL A 30 15.37 -19.88 6.66
CA VAL A 30 15.27 -20.50 8.00
C VAL A 30 13.82 -20.41 8.47
N SER A 31 13.11 -21.54 8.47
CA SER A 31 11.82 -21.65 9.14
C SER A 31 11.99 -21.60 10.65
N GLY A 32 11.11 -20.90 11.37
CA GLY A 32 11.18 -20.79 12.83
C GLY A 32 12.14 -19.71 13.34
N THR A 33 12.35 -18.62 12.58
CA THR A 33 12.93 -17.38 13.12
C THR A 33 12.17 -16.97 14.38
N PRO A 34 12.84 -16.85 15.55
CA PRO A 34 12.17 -16.48 16.80
C PRO A 34 11.76 -15.01 16.79
N HIS A 35 10.74 -14.67 17.59
CA HIS A 35 10.34 -13.29 17.82
C HIS A 35 11.52 -12.49 18.44
N PRO A 36 11.94 -11.36 17.82
CA PRO A 36 13.06 -10.57 18.32
C PRO A 36 12.85 -10.10 19.77
N ASP A 37 13.85 -10.37 20.62
CA ASP A 37 13.98 -9.81 21.96
C ASP A 37 14.76 -8.49 21.85
N SER A 38 14.02 -7.40 21.65
CA SER A 38 14.56 -6.06 21.41
C SER A 38 13.52 -5.01 21.80
N SER A 39 13.96 -3.92 22.42
CA SER A 39 13.08 -2.80 22.84
C SER A 39 12.33 -2.13 21.68
N PHE A 40 12.79 -2.31 20.44
CA PHE A 40 12.13 -1.76 19.25
C PHE A 40 10.98 -2.65 18.73
N TYR A 41 10.78 -3.83 19.31
CA TYR A 41 9.67 -4.75 18.99
C TYR A 41 8.76 -4.91 20.21
N ARG A 42 7.57 -4.28 20.19
CA ARG A 42 6.59 -4.37 21.28
C ARG A 42 5.47 -5.36 20.93
N ARG A 43 4.98 -6.08 21.94
CA ARG A 43 3.92 -7.11 21.82
C ARG A 43 2.97 -7.03 23.02
N GLY A 44 1.71 -7.44 22.82
CA GLY A 44 0.70 -7.48 23.88
C GLY A 44 0.97 -8.55 24.93
N LYS A 45 0.37 -8.40 26.13
CA LYS A 45 0.46 -9.40 27.23
C LYS A 45 -0.19 -10.75 26.90
N GLN A 46 -1.03 -10.78 25.87
CA GLN A 46 -1.74 -11.97 25.37
C GLN A 46 -1.19 -12.43 24.00
N PHE A 47 0.00 -11.96 23.60
CA PHE A 47 0.56 -12.25 22.28
C PHE A 47 0.75 -13.76 22.07
N ASP A 48 0.28 -14.27 20.94
CA ASP A 48 0.43 -15.67 20.53
C ASP A 48 1.89 -15.96 20.14
N LEU A 49 2.67 -16.49 21.08
CA LEU A 49 4.10 -16.78 20.90
C LEU A 49 4.38 -17.93 19.91
N ASP A 50 3.37 -18.71 19.53
CA ASP A 50 3.51 -19.81 18.57
C ASP A 50 3.30 -19.35 17.10
N ILE A 51 2.99 -18.06 16.86
CA ILE A 51 2.78 -17.53 15.51
C ILE A 51 4.07 -17.53 14.68
N SER A 52 3.98 -18.02 13.43
CA SER A 52 5.13 -18.05 12.53
C SER A 52 5.47 -16.66 11.96
N ARG A 53 6.76 -16.31 12.00
CA ARG A 53 7.33 -15.12 11.32
C ARG A 53 7.57 -15.31 9.82
N ASP A 54 7.31 -16.48 9.25
CA ASP A 54 7.50 -16.71 7.80
C ASP A 54 6.61 -15.80 6.96
N ARG A 55 5.40 -15.50 7.44
CA ARG A 55 4.34 -14.76 6.74
C ARG A 55 3.78 -13.65 7.62
N ALA A 56 3.70 -12.44 7.08
CA ALA A 56 3.02 -11.33 7.75
C ALA A 56 2.32 -10.38 6.78
N VAL A 57 1.31 -9.68 7.30
CA VAL A 57 0.82 -8.42 6.73
C VAL A 57 1.59 -7.28 7.39
N LEU A 58 2.16 -6.38 6.58
CA LEU A 58 2.84 -5.18 7.03
C LEU A 58 1.93 -3.97 6.87
N LEU A 59 1.72 -3.26 7.97
CA LEU A 59 1.01 -1.98 8.04
C LEU A 59 1.97 -0.91 8.54
N CYS A 60 1.67 0.36 8.26
CA CYS A 60 2.40 1.50 8.81
C CYS A 60 1.41 2.48 9.41
N MET A 61 1.67 2.97 10.63
CA MET A 61 0.71 3.77 11.39
C MET A 61 1.37 4.93 12.11
N HIS A 62 0.59 6.01 12.23
CA HIS A 62 0.78 7.12 13.15
C HIS A 62 -0.57 7.43 13.82
N ASP A 63 -0.59 8.15 14.93
CA ASP A 63 -1.81 8.35 15.74
C ASP A 63 -3.03 8.84 14.92
N GLU A 64 -2.84 9.76 13.97
CA GLU A 64 -3.91 10.32 13.12
C GLU A 64 -4.61 9.28 12.21
N VAL A 65 -3.95 8.15 11.92
CA VAL A 65 -4.51 7.05 11.12
C VAL A 65 -4.79 5.79 11.94
N LEU A 66 -4.62 5.83 13.26
CA LEU A 66 -4.87 4.72 14.18
C LEU A 66 -6.25 4.09 13.97
N ALA A 67 -7.29 4.92 13.87
CA ALA A 67 -8.66 4.44 13.69
C ALA A 67 -8.86 3.69 12.36
N LEU A 68 -8.16 4.08 11.29
CA LEU A 68 -8.15 3.34 10.01
C LEU A 68 -7.39 2.01 10.16
N GLY A 69 -6.25 2.02 10.85
CA GLY A 69 -5.41 0.86 11.10
C GLY A 69 -6.09 -0.22 11.96
N VAL A 70 -6.58 0.14 13.14
CA VAL A 70 -7.37 -0.72 14.04
C VAL A 70 -8.53 -1.37 13.29
N SER A 71 -9.25 -0.60 12.48
CA SER A 71 -10.40 -1.10 11.74
C SER A 71 -10.03 -1.98 10.53
N LEU A 72 -8.84 -1.82 9.94
CA LEU A 72 -8.30 -2.77 8.95
C LEU A 72 -7.87 -4.09 9.61
N VAL A 73 -7.16 -4.03 10.73
CA VAL A 73 -6.74 -5.22 11.51
C VAL A 73 -7.96 -6.11 11.81
N ARG A 74 -9.06 -5.49 12.28
CA ARG A 74 -10.31 -6.21 12.53
C ARG A 74 -10.97 -6.75 11.26
N GLU A 75 -10.97 -6.01 10.16
CA GLU A 75 -11.47 -6.50 8.87
C GLU A 75 -10.70 -7.75 8.40
N LEU A 76 -9.36 -7.73 8.46
CA LEU A 76 -8.50 -8.85 8.09
C LEU A 76 -8.81 -10.11 8.93
N ARG A 77 -9.03 -9.97 10.25
CA ARG A 77 -9.45 -11.09 11.11
C ARG A 77 -10.88 -11.57 10.84
N CYS A 78 -11.78 -10.70 10.37
CA CYS A 78 -13.13 -11.11 9.93
C CYS A 78 -13.10 -11.89 8.61
N LEU A 79 -12.17 -11.56 7.72
CA LEU A 79 -11.86 -12.32 6.50
C LEU A 79 -11.04 -13.59 6.77
N GLY A 80 -10.79 -13.93 8.04
CA GLY A 80 -10.11 -15.15 8.45
C GLY A 80 -8.59 -15.13 8.36
N ASN A 81 -7.95 -13.98 8.16
CA ASN A 81 -6.48 -13.89 8.18
C ASN A 81 -5.96 -14.29 9.58
N GLN A 82 -5.10 -15.30 9.65
CA GLN A 82 -4.53 -15.83 10.90
C GLN A 82 -3.08 -15.43 11.14
N GLU A 83 -2.45 -14.68 10.23
CA GLU A 83 -1.01 -14.44 10.19
C GLU A 83 -0.55 -13.31 11.13
N LEU A 84 0.76 -13.19 11.33
CA LEU A 84 1.37 -12.06 12.02
C LEU A 84 0.99 -10.74 11.32
N ILE A 85 0.62 -9.72 12.10
CA ILE A 85 0.52 -8.34 11.62
C ILE A 85 1.68 -7.56 12.22
N GLN A 86 2.57 -7.01 11.39
CA GLN A 86 3.58 -6.05 11.85
C GLN A 86 3.11 -4.62 11.56
N VAL A 87 3.07 -3.79 12.60
CA VAL A 87 2.72 -2.37 12.51
C VAL A 87 3.97 -1.54 12.73
N TYR A 88 4.39 -0.83 11.69
CA TYR A 88 5.60 -0.03 11.66
C TYR A 88 5.34 1.45 11.99
N HIS A 89 6.18 2.06 12.84
CA HIS A 89 6.23 3.50 13.13
C HIS A 89 7.68 4.01 13.25
N CYS A 90 7.86 5.32 13.28
CA CYS A 90 9.17 5.99 13.20
C CYS A 90 9.45 6.92 14.40
N GLY A 91 10.00 6.34 15.46
CA GLY A 91 10.29 7.00 16.73
C GLY A 91 9.08 7.03 17.68
N SER A 92 9.36 7.29 18.96
CA SER A 92 8.39 7.34 20.07
C SER A 92 7.41 8.52 20.06
N GLU A 93 7.41 9.35 19.01
CA GLU A 93 6.49 10.49 18.83
C GLU A 93 5.47 10.27 17.69
N GLU A 94 5.61 9.19 16.90
CA GLU A 94 4.72 8.95 15.76
C GLU A 94 3.49 8.10 16.13
N LEU A 95 3.62 7.24 17.15
CA LEU A 95 2.55 6.38 17.65
C LEU A 95 2.61 6.34 19.19
N SER A 96 1.52 6.72 19.84
CA SER A 96 1.40 6.87 21.30
C SER A 96 1.28 5.53 22.04
N ASP A 97 1.55 5.52 23.35
CA ASP A 97 1.38 4.32 24.19
C ASP A 97 -0.10 3.87 24.26
N ASP A 98 -1.05 4.82 24.34
CA ASP A 98 -2.48 4.51 24.30
C ASP A 98 -2.89 3.87 22.95
N ALA A 99 -2.30 4.32 21.84
CA ALA A 99 -2.51 3.73 20.52
C ALA A 99 -1.95 2.31 20.42
N ILE A 100 -0.79 2.07 21.02
CA ILE A 100 -0.13 0.76 21.07
C ILE A 100 -0.92 -0.22 21.94
N ASP A 101 -1.36 0.18 23.13
CA ASP A 101 -2.17 -0.66 24.01
C ASP A 101 -3.57 -0.94 23.41
N LEU A 102 -4.15 -0.01 22.64
CA LEU A 102 -5.34 -0.29 21.84
C LEU A 102 -5.07 -1.35 20.75
N LEU A 103 -3.95 -1.23 20.02
CA LEU A 103 -3.58 -2.20 18.98
C LEU A 103 -3.37 -3.62 19.55
N PHE A 104 -2.78 -3.75 20.74
CA PHE A 104 -2.68 -5.03 21.46
C PHE A 104 -3.98 -5.52 22.10
N THR A 105 -4.96 -4.64 22.30
CA THR A 105 -6.30 -5.01 22.81
C THR A 105 -7.20 -5.56 21.70
N VAL A 106 -6.96 -5.19 20.44
CA VAL A 106 -7.80 -5.60 19.29
C VAL A 106 -7.29 -6.85 18.56
N ASP A 107 -6.03 -7.25 18.78
CA ASP A 107 -5.37 -8.36 18.10
C ASP A 107 -4.23 -9.00 18.93
N ASP A 108 -4.23 -10.33 19.04
CA ASP A 108 -3.25 -11.14 19.77
C ASP A 108 -2.07 -11.60 18.91
N ARG A 109 -2.08 -11.32 17.60
CA ARG A 109 -1.01 -11.64 16.63
C ARG A 109 -0.46 -10.38 15.98
N LEU A 110 -0.37 -9.30 16.75
CA LEU A 110 0.11 -7.98 16.32
C LEU A 110 1.39 -7.59 17.04
N GLU A 111 2.39 -7.19 16.26
CA GLU A 111 3.73 -6.76 16.69
C GLU A 111 3.98 -5.32 16.22
N ILE A 112 4.32 -4.43 17.15
CA ILE A 112 4.66 -3.03 16.85
C ILE A 112 6.18 -2.92 16.66
N VAL A 113 6.64 -2.19 15.65
CA VAL A 113 8.07 -2.08 15.29
C VAL A 113 8.49 -0.61 15.09
N ASP A 114 9.41 -0.12 15.93
CA ASP A 114 10.07 1.18 15.72
C ASP A 114 11.31 1.03 14.83
N VAL A 115 11.06 0.97 13.51
CA VAL A 115 12.10 0.81 12.49
C VAL A 115 13.09 1.97 12.46
N CYS A 116 12.67 3.17 12.86
CA CYS A 116 13.55 4.34 12.81
C CYS A 116 14.55 4.36 13.95
N SER A 117 14.11 4.10 15.18
CA SER A 117 15.02 4.01 16.33
C SER A 117 15.93 2.80 16.24
N ASP A 118 15.42 1.65 15.75
CA ASP A 118 16.23 0.46 15.51
C ASP A 118 17.33 0.72 14.45
N LEU A 119 16.97 1.20 13.25
CA LEU A 119 17.95 1.46 12.19
C LEU A 119 18.92 2.60 12.53
N ALA A 120 18.52 3.57 13.38
CA ALA A 120 19.42 4.57 13.93
C ALA A 120 20.41 3.97 14.94
N SER A 121 19.94 3.11 15.85
CA SER A 121 20.79 2.41 16.83
C SER A 121 21.82 1.47 16.18
N ARG A 122 21.48 0.91 15.00
CA ARG A 122 22.37 0.11 14.15
C ARG A 122 23.22 0.94 13.19
N GLU A 123 23.22 2.26 13.33
CA GLU A 123 23.85 3.29 12.47
C GLU A 123 23.40 3.31 10.99
N VAL A 124 22.51 2.42 10.54
CA VAL A 124 22.06 2.24 9.14
C VAL A 124 21.37 3.50 8.58
N ILE A 125 20.80 4.33 9.45
CA ILE A 125 20.42 5.71 9.14
C ILE A 125 20.87 6.63 10.27
N THR A 126 21.02 7.93 10.01
CA THR A 126 21.21 8.93 11.08
C THR A 126 19.85 9.38 11.61
N ASP A 127 19.77 9.89 12.85
CA ASP A 127 18.51 10.39 13.44
C ASP A 127 17.86 11.48 12.57
N LYS A 128 18.72 12.35 12.00
CA LYS A 128 18.35 13.39 11.03
C LYS A 128 17.73 12.83 9.74
N MET A 129 18.06 11.60 9.38
CA MET A 129 17.46 10.86 8.26
C MET A 129 16.24 10.04 8.70
N ALA A 130 16.22 9.49 9.92
CA ALA A 130 15.04 8.87 10.53
C ALA A 130 13.85 9.85 10.55
N GLY A 131 14.08 11.10 10.97
CA GLY A 131 13.12 12.21 10.85
C GLY A 131 12.74 12.63 9.41
N LYS A 132 13.10 11.84 8.39
CA LYS A 132 12.62 11.95 7.00
C LYS A 132 11.88 10.70 6.53
N PHE A 133 11.64 9.73 7.39
CA PHE A 133 10.89 8.51 7.08
C PHE A 133 9.46 8.48 7.61
N ARG A 134 9.12 9.30 8.61
CA ARG A 134 7.73 9.60 8.98
C ARG A 134 6.86 9.91 7.75
N ASN A 135 5.57 9.58 7.80
CA ASN A 135 4.65 9.46 6.64
C ASN A 135 5.01 8.27 5.72
N TRP A 136 4.39 8.17 4.54
CA TRP A 136 4.42 7.02 3.61
C TRP A 136 5.81 6.46 3.23
N TRP A 137 6.90 7.23 3.39
CA TRP A 137 8.25 6.74 3.13
C TRP A 137 8.73 5.68 4.13
N ILE A 138 8.04 5.50 5.25
CA ILE A 138 8.27 4.39 6.18
C ILE A 138 8.00 3.02 5.54
N LYS A 139 7.07 2.92 4.58
CA LYS A 139 6.68 1.65 3.94
C LYS A 139 7.85 0.88 3.30
N PRO A 140 8.69 1.47 2.43
CA PRO A 140 9.88 0.80 1.91
C PRO A 140 10.98 0.64 2.97
N LEU A 141 10.99 1.44 4.04
CA LEU A 141 11.89 1.23 5.18
C LEU A 141 11.48 -0.02 5.99
N ALA A 142 10.18 -0.25 6.16
CA ALA A 142 9.61 -1.43 6.81
C ALA A 142 9.87 -2.72 6.00
N VAL A 143 9.68 -2.66 4.67
CA VAL A 143 9.98 -3.77 3.75
C VAL A 143 11.49 -4.04 3.66
N TYR A 144 12.35 -3.02 3.80
CA TYR A 144 13.79 -3.18 3.97
C TYR A 144 14.16 -3.82 5.33
N HIS A 145 13.46 -3.45 6.40
CA HIS A 145 13.79 -3.80 7.77
C HIS A 145 13.36 -5.21 8.19
N THR A 146 12.20 -5.66 7.71
CA THR A 146 11.56 -6.88 8.22
C THR A 146 12.39 -8.14 7.97
N ASP A 147 12.39 -9.01 8.97
CA ASP A 147 12.92 -10.38 8.93
C ASP A 147 11.89 -11.39 8.37
N VAL A 148 10.64 -10.96 8.16
CA VAL A 148 9.57 -11.77 7.56
C VAL A 148 9.89 -12.10 6.11
N ARG A 149 9.77 -13.37 5.74
CA ARG A 149 10.02 -13.84 4.37
C ARG A 149 8.93 -13.43 3.38
N HIS A 150 7.66 -13.63 3.74
CA HIS A 150 6.51 -13.49 2.85
C HIS A 150 5.61 -12.33 3.29
N VAL A 151 5.92 -11.15 2.78
CA VAL A 151 5.29 -9.87 3.12
C VAL A 151 4.08 -9.59 2.22
N ILE A 152 2.99 -9.14 2.82
CA ILE A 152 1.93 -8.38 2.15
C ILE A 152 1.92 -6.98 2.76
N LEU A 153 2.49 -5.99 2.07
CA LEU A 153 2.44 -4.59 2.49
C LEU A 153 1.07 -4.03 2.09
N MET A 154 0.32 -3.50 3.05
CA MET A 154 -1.03 -2.94 2.84
C MET A 154 -1.15 -1.51 3.35
N ASP A 155 -2.14 -0.79 2.85
CA ASP A 155 -2.47 0.55 3.31
C ASP A 155 -3.63 0.54 4.30
N VAL A 156 -3.54 1.33 5.37
CA VAL A 156 -4.57 1.32 6.43
C VAL A 156 -5.95 1.81 5.96
N ASN A 157 -6.03 2.51 4.83
CA ASN A 157 -7.27 2.94 4.19
C ASN A 157 -7.79 1.96 3.10
N ASP A 158 -7.27 0.74 3.04
CA ASP A 158 -7.80 -0.33 2.18
C ASP A 158 -9.14 -0.88 2.70
N ILE A 159 -10.07 -1.09 1.77
CA ILE A 159 -11.33 -1.82 1.94
C ILE A 159 -11.12 -3.17 1.26
N VAL A 160 -11.08 -4.24 2.04
CA VAL A 160 -10.64 -5.57 1.58
C VAL A 160 -11.87 -6.45 1.31
N ILE A 161 -11.92 -7.07 0.13
CA ILE A 161 -13.04 -7.94 -0.28
C ILE A 161 -12.67 -9.42 -0.13
N LYS A 162 -11.46 -9.80 -0.55
CA LYS A 162 -10.89 -11.14 -0.32
C LYS A 162 -9.72 -11.10 0.64
N ASN A 163 -9.59 -12.12 1.50
CA ASN A 163 -8.46 -12.28 2.40
C ASN A 163 -7.15 -12.28 1.59
N PRO A 164 -6.23 -11.31 1.81
CA PRO A 164 -5.14 -11.05 0.87
C PRO A 164 -4.06 -12.14 0.87
N VAL A 165 -4.10 -13.11 1.80
CA VAL A 165 -3.20 -14.28 1.78
C VAL A 165 -3.26 -15.06 0.47
N ILE A 166 -4.42 -15.03 -0.22
CA ILE A 166 -4.64 -15.64 -1.54
C ILE A 166 -3.59 -15.19 -2.57
N LEU A 167 -3.03 -13.99 -2.44
CA LEU A 167 -1.98 -13.48 -3.33
C LEU A 167 -0.73 -14.37 -3.32
N ARG A 168 -0.48 -15.10 -2.24
CA ARG A 168 0.70 -15.99 -2.14
C ARG A 168 0.51 -17.33 -2.82
N ASP A 169 -0.73 -17.71 -3.12
CA ASP A 169 -1.08 -18.96 -3.79
C ASP A 169 -1.16 -18.80 -5.32
N LEU A 170 -1.05 -17.56 -5.84
CA LEU A 170 -1.07 -17.25 -7.27
C LEU A 170 0.20 -17.68 -7.99
N GLU A 171 0.06 -18.05 -9.27
CA GLU A 171 1.17 -18.59 -10.10
C GLU A 171 2.35 -17.61 -10.19
N GLU A 172 2.10 -16.35 -10.55
CA GLU A 172 3.17 -15.36 -10.72
C GLU A 172 3.86 -14.98 -9.40
N TYR A 173 3.17 -15.05 -8.25
CA TYR A 173 3.81 -14.90 -6.93
C TYR A 173 4.71 -16.08 -6.61
N ASN A 174 4.26 -17.32 -6.86
CA ASN A 174 5.09 -18.51 -6.64
C ASN A 174 6.30 -18.58 -7.59
N LYS A 175 6.15 -18.06 -8.80
CA LYS A 175 7.17 -18.02 -9.87
C LYS A 175 8.22 -16.92 -9.71
N THR A 176 7.82 -15.72 -9.27
CA THR A 176 8.72 -14.54 -9.18
C THR A 176 9.04 -14.13 -7.74
N GLY A 177 8.17 -14.48 -6.79
CA GLY A 177 8.23 -14.02 -5.41
C GLY A 177 7.60 -12.65 -5.15
N THR A 178 7.03 -11.97 -6.15
CA THR A 178 6.34 -10.70 -5.93
C THR A 178 5.04 -10.58 -6.69
N THR A 179 4.19 -9.64 -6.26
CA THR A 179 3.05 -9.16 -7.04
C THR A 179 2.85 -7.68 -6.78
N PHE A 180 3.20 -6.85 -7.77
CA PHE A 180 2.96 -5.42 -7.75
C PHE A 180 1.66 -5.06 -8.49
N PHE A 181 0.97 -4.01 -8.05
CA PHE A 181 -0.23 -3.50 -8.70
C PHE A 181 0.06 -2.20 -9.44
N TYR A 182 -0.64 -1.97 -10.55
CA TYR A 182 -0.48 -0.74 -11.32
C TYR A 182 -1.25 0.44 -10.71
N ASP A 183 -0.68 1.64 -10.81
CA ASP A 183 -1.39 2.91 -10.61
C ASP A 183 -1.79 3.52 -11.97
N ARG A 184 -2.41 4.71 -11.96
CA ARG A 184 -2.98 5.38 -13.13
C ARG A 184 -1.92 5.85 -14.12
N VAL A 185 -2.14 5.56 -15.40
CA VAL A 185 -1.18 5.84 -16.49
C VAL A 185 -1.74 6.90 -17.43
N HIS A 186 -1.42 8.17 -17.19
CA HIS A 186 -1.87 9.29 -18.02
C HIS A 186 -0.87 9.66 -19.12
N SER A 187 -1.34 9.92 -20.35
CA SER A 187 -0.49 10.15 -21.53
C SER A 187 0.47 11.34 -21.46
N HIS A 188 0.18 12.33 -20.60
CA HIS A 188 0.95 13.59 -20.52
C HIS A 188 1.68 13.75 -19.18
N CYS A 189 1.94 12.65 -18.47
CA CYS A 189 2.77 12.67 -17.25
C CYS A 189 4.23 13.00 -17.59
N THR A 190 4.69 14.18 -17.18
CA THR A 190 6.09 14.63 -17.28
C THR A 190 6.79 14.73 -15.92
N GLU A 191 6.20 14.10 -14.90
CA GLU A 191 6.72 14.06 -13.53
C GLU A 191 7.38 12.70 -13.21
N PHE A 192 8.01 12.60 -12.04
CA PHE A 192 8.47 11.34 -11.46
C PHE A 192 9.41 10.57 -12.40
N VAL A 193 9.18 9.28 -12.66
CA VAL A 193 10.00 8.46 -13.58
C VAL A 193 10.06 9.04 -15.01
N ASN A 194 9.02 9.79 -15.42
CA ASN A 194 8.93 10.48 -16.71
C ASN A 194 9.52 11.91 -16.69
N GLY A 195 10.10 12.33 -15.56
CA GLY A 195 10.69 13.65 -15.36
C GLY A 195 11.93 13.93 -16.21
N GLY A 196 12.28 15.21 -16.33
CA GLY A 196 13.58 15.65 -16.88
C GLY A 196 14.63 15.75 -15.77
N ASP A 197 15.80 15.15 -15.99
CA ASP A 197 16.93 15.11 -15.05
C ASP A 197 18.16 15.78 -15.69
N GLY A 198 18.06 17.09 -15.90
CA GLY A 198 19.04 17.90 -16.63
C GLY A 198 18.83 17.83 -18.14
N ASP A 199 19.80 17.25 -18.84
CA ASP A 199 19.89 17.09 -20.30
C ASP A 199 19.05 15.94 -20.88
N GLY A 200 18.54 15.04 -20.03
CA GLY A 200 17.79 13.86 -20.46
C GLY A 200 16.56 13.55 -19.59
N LYS A 201 15.86 12.46 -19.93
CA LYS A 201 14.79 11.90 -19.08
C LYS A 201 15.36 11.10 -17.92
N TYR A 202 14.66 11.13 -16.78
CA TYR A 202 15.08 10.46 -15.56
C TYR A 202 15.33 8.96 -15.76
N LEU A 203 14.31 8.20 -16.18
CA LEU A 203 14.41 6.73 -16.19
C LEU A 203 15.54 6.20 -17.11
N PRO A 204 15.72 6.66 -18.36
CA PRO A 204 16.89 6.28 -19.17
C PRO A 204 18.23 6.65 -18.52
N LYS A 205 18.30 7.82 -17.87
CA LYS A 205 19.51 8.32 -17.20
C LYS A 205 19.81 7.57 -15.90
N LEU A 206 18.80 7.01 -15.24
CA LEU A 206 18.95 6.07 -14.15
C LEU A 206 19.57 4.76 -14.66
N PHE A 207 18.93 4.09 -15.62
CA PHE A 207 19.45 2.84 -16.19
C PHE A 207 20.88 2.95 -16.73
N SER A 208 21.23 4.06 -17.42
CA SER A 208 22.57 4.22 -18.01
C SER A 208 23.68 4.57 -17.01
N ASN A 209 23.34 5.02 -15.79
CA ASN A 209 24.31 5.49 -14.80
C ASN A 209 24.16 4.81 -13.42
N PHE A 210 23.29 3.79 -13.30
CA PHE A 210 23.09 3.08 -12.04
C PHE A 210 24.37 2.31 -11.67
N PRO A 211 24.86 2.40 -10.42
CA PRO A 211 26.15 1.82 -10.05
C PRO A 211 26.01 0.34 -9.71
N TYR A 212 25.71 -0.49 -10.71
CA TYR A 212 25.50 -1.95 -10.61
C TYR A 212 26.64 -2.66 -9.84
N ASP A 213 27.90 -2.29 -10.11
CA ASP A 213 29.09 -2.81 -9.42
C ASP A 213 29.05 -2.60 -7.90
N GLN A 214 28.45 -1.50 -7.42
CA GLN A 214 28.38 -1.20 -5.99
C GLN A 214 27.47 -2.21 -5.23
N PHE A 215 26.57 -2.88 -5.96
CA PHE A 215 25.58 -3.84 -5.43
C PHE A 215 25.89 -5.29 -5.83
N ASN A 216 26.97 -5.55 -6.57
CA ASN A 216 27.31 -6.84 -7.17
C ASN A 216 26.24 -7.39 -8.14
N VAL A 217 25.54 -6.51 -8.87
CA VAL A 217 24.60 -6.94 -9.93
C VAL A 217 25.40 -7.44 -11.12
N THR A 218 25.62 -8.75 -11.19
CA THR A 218 26.32 -9.40 -12.32
C THR A 218 25.34 -9.76 -13.44
N GLY A 219 25.67 -9.40 -14.68
CA GLY A 219 24.93 -9.83 -15.87
C GLY A 219 25.25 -11.27 -16.25
N GLY A 220 24.69 -12.25 -15.52
CA GLY A 220 24.85 -13.67 -15.81
C GLY A 220 24.39 -14.61 -14.70
N GLU A 221 24.29 -15.90 -15.00
CA GLU A 221 23.61 -16.93 -14.18
C GLU A 221 24.33 -17.35 -12.86
N ASN A 222 25.28 -16.56 -12.35
CA ASN A 222 25.99 -16.85 -11.10
C ASN A 222 25.11 -16.55 -9.86
N THR A 223 24.19 -17.48 -9.57
CA THR A 223 23.13 -17.37 -8.54
C THR A 223 23.61 -17.16 -7.11
N SER A 224 24.85 -17.49 -6.77
CA SER A 224 25.37 -17.52 -5.39
C SER A 224 25.52 -16.15 -4.72
N ARG A 225 25.55 -15.05 -5.50
CA ARG A 225 25.63 -13.67 -5.00
C ARG A 225 24.78 -12.70 -5.80
N ARG A 226 23.52 -13.06 -6.08
CA ARG A 226 22.52 -12.10 -6.60
C ARG A 226 22.47 -10.87 -5.68
N ALA A 227 22.42 -9.68 -6.28
CA ALA A 227 22.25 -8.44 -5.56
C ALA A 227 20.96 -8.47 -4.73
N ASN A 228 21.01 -7.93 -3.51
CA ASN A 228 19.82 -7.82 -2.69
C ASN A 228 19.01 -6.61 -3.16
N GLY A 229 17.81 -6.83 -3.68
CA GLY A 229 16.87 -5.76 -4.03
C GLY A 229 16.62 -4.79 -2.87
N MET A 230 16.73 -5.26 -1.62
CA MET A 230 16.59 -4.41 -0.44
C MET A 230 17.77 -3.42 -0.25
N ASP A 231 19.00 -3.76 -0.62
CA ASP A 231 20.13 -2.81 -0.57
C ASP A 231 19.96 -1.68 -1.60
N ILE A 232 19.38 -2.02 -2.75
CA ILE A 232 19.02 -1.07 -3.80
C ILE A 232 17.81 -0.22 -3.36
N MET A 233 16.82 -0.81 -2.71
CA MET A 233 15.67 -0.10 -2.10
C MET A 233 16.14 0.91 -1.06
N LEU A 234 17.04 0.51 -0.16
CA LEU A 234 17.66 1.42 0.82
C LEU A 234 18.37 2.58 0.11
N TRP A 235 19.12 2.33 -0.97
CA TRP A 235 19.74 3.39 -1.76
C TRP A 235 18.72 4.32 -2.42
N PHE A 236 17.64 3.79 -2.97
CA PHE A 236 16.57 4.60 -3.57
C PHE A 236 15.94 5.55 -2.55
N ILE A 237 15.71 5.11 -1.31
CA ILE A 237 15.05 5.91 -0.27
C ILE A 237 15.99 6.80 0.55
N THR A 238 17.26 6.40 0.74
CA THR A 238 18.27 7.17 1.51
C THR A 238 19.15 8.09 0.65
N LYS A 239 19.25 7.83 -0.67
CA LYS A 239 20.03 8.64 -1.62
C LYS A 239 19.16 9.25 -2.69
N GLU A 240 18.56 8.41 -3.53
CA GLU A 240 18.08 8.86 -4.83
C GLU A 240 16.87 9.79 -4.71
N ARG A 241 15.94 9.47 -3.81
CA ARG A 241 14.80 10.30 -3.36
C ARG A 241 15.20 11.75 -3.06
N PHE A 242 16.41 11.93 -2.55
CA PHE A 242 16.92 13.23 -2.15
C PHE A 242 17.77 13.92 -3.21
N ARG A 243 18.28 13.18 -4.20
CA ARG A 243 18.79 13.73 -5.47
C ARG A 243 17.62 14.19 -6.34
N PHE A 244 16.71 13.28 -6.67
CA PHE A 244 15.62 13.44 -7.64
C PHE A 244 14.29 12.90 -7.07
N ARG A 245 13.16 13.56 -7.36
CA ARG A 245 11.81 13.08 -6.97
C ARG A 245 11.32 12.08 -8.03
N TYR A 246 11.88 10.86 -8.03
CA TYR A 246 11.56 9.83 -9.02
C TYR A 246 10.17 9.22 -8.86
N SER A 247 9.56 9.40 -7.69
CA SER A 247 8.18 9.07 -7.40
C SER A 247 7.57 10.20 -6.58
N PHE A 248 6.25 10.30 -6.61
CA PHE A 248 5.51 11.10 -5.65
C PHE A 248 5.82 10.65 -4.22
N GLY A 249 5.87 9.32 -4.02
CA GLY A 249 6.09 8.65 -2.75
C GLY A 249 6.85 7.34 -2.90
N ASP A 250 6.36 6.28 -2.28
CA ASP A 250 7.04 4.99 -2.15
C ASP A 250 6.88 4.04 -3.34
N LYS A 251 5.76 4.09 -4.07
CA LYS A 251 5.34 3.03 -5.01
C LYS A 251 6.40 2.61 -6.04
N GLU A 252 7.05 3.58 -6.70
CA GLU A 252 8.05 3.27 -7.73
C GLU A 252 9.30 2.61 -7.15
N THR A 253 9.61 2.88 -5.87
CA THR A 253 10.78 2.33 -5.18
C THR A 253 10.77 0.79 -5.23
N PHE A 254 9.61 0.15 -5.03
CA PHE A 254 9.52 -1.31 -4.94
C PHE A 254 9.94 -1.97 -6.25
N TRP A 255 9.27 -1.69 -7.36
CA TRP A 255 9.57 -2.34 -8.64
C TRP A 255 10.93 -1.91 -9.21
N LEU A 256 11.31 -0.63 -9.10
CA LEU A 256 12.64 -0.15 -9.53
C LEU A 256 13.78 -0.87 -8.78
N SER A 257 13.57 -1.28 -7.53
CA SER A 257 14.60 -1.99 -6.75
C SER A 257 14.79 -3.44 -7.19
N PHE A 258 13.76 -4.08 -7.72
CA PHE A 258 13.84 -5.44 -8.26
C PHE A 258 14.40 -5.42 -9.69
N GLU A 259 13.94 -4.48 -10.51
CA GLU A 259 14.44 -4.20 -11.86
C GLU A 259 15.95 -3.92 -11.86
N MET A 260 16.42 -2.95 -11.07
CA MET A 260 17.86 -2.61 -10.98
C MET A 260 18.70 -3.70 -10.30
N ALA A 261 18.07 -4.67 -9.63
CA ALA A 261 18.75 -5.86 -9.09
C ALA A 261 18.83 -7.02 -10.09
N HIS A 262 18.15 -6.92 -11.25
CA HIS A 262 17.84 -8.04 -12.15
C HIS A 262 17.19 -9.24 -11.42
N VAL A 263 16.34 -8.95 -10.42
CA VAL A 263 15.55 -9.96 -9.71
C VAL A 263 14.18 -10.08 -10.41
N PRO A 264 13.73 -11.28 -10.81
CA PRO A 264 12.39 -11.45 -11.37
C PRO A 264 11.31 -10.89 -10.47
N TYR A 265 10.34 -10.20 -11.07
CA TYR A 265 9.16 -9.68 -10.38
C TYR A 265 7.93 -9.83 -11.28
N SER A 266 6.74 -9.82 -10.69
CA SER A 266 5.48 -9.74 -11.45
C SER A 266 4.70 -8.47 -11.14
N PHE A 267 3.92 -8.04 -12.12
CA PHE A 267 2.79 -7.15 -11.93
C PHE A 267 1.49 -7.92 -12.15
N SER A 268 0.41 -7.45 -11.54
CA SER A 268 -0.96 -7.78 -11.92
C SER A 268 -1.13 -7.72 -13.45
N PRO A 269 -1.71 -8.73 -14.12
CA PRO A 269 -2.05 -8.63 -15.55
C PRO A 269 -3.10 -7.53 -15.79
N TRP A 270 -3.92 -7.25 -14.78
CA TRP A 270 -4.95 -6.23 -14.79
C TRP A 270 -4.37 -4.85 -14.43
N GLY A 271 -4.71 -3.85 -15.24
CA GLY A 271 -4.47 -2.45 -14.96
C GLY A 271 -5.40 -1.92 -13.86
N VAL A 272 -5.03 -0.75 -13.31
CA VAL A 272 -5.79 -0.08 -12.26
C VAL A 272 -7.25 0.16 -12.67
N SER A 273 -8.17 0.03 -11.72
CA SER A 273 -9.57 0.43 -11.85
C SER A 273 -9.94 1.44 -10.76
N VAL A 274 -11.15 1.98 -10.77
CA VAL A 274 -11.66 2.80 -9.65
C VAL A 274 -13.07 2.40 -9.23
N VAL A 275 -13.42 2.71 -7.99
CA VAL A 275 -14.79 2.80 -7.48
C VAL A 275 -15.22 4.27 -7.43
N SER A 276 -16.46 4.56 -7.83
CA SER A 276 -17.04 5.90 -7.87
C SER A 276 -17.00 6.62 -6.50
N SER A 277 -16.20 7.69 -6.36
CA SER A 277 -16.19 8.56 -5.17
C SER A 277 -16.47 10.05 -5.46
N SER A 278 -16.88 10.39 -6.69
CA SER A 278 -17.54 11.68 -6.97
C SER A 278 -19.07 11.54 -6.87
N PRO A 279 -19.74 12.23 -5.93
CA PRO A 279 -21.20 12.23 -5.82
C PRO A 279 -21.89 13.21 -6.79
N ASN A 280 -21.13 14.03 -7.52
CA ASN A 280 -21.66 15.15 -8.33
C ASN A 280 -22.24 14.73 -9.70
N LYS A 281 -22.79 13.51 -9.80
CA LYS A 281 -23.34 12.91 -11.04
C LYS A 281 -22.33 12.84 -12.21
N ASP A 282 -21.02 12.80 -11.93
CA ASP A 282 -20.00 12.79 -12.98
C ASP A 282 -20.16 11.61 -13.96
N ALA A 283 -20.63 10.45 -13.50
CA ALA A 283 -20.91 9.29 -14.37
C ALA A 283 -22.18 9.43 -15.23
N GLU A 284 -23.14 10.30 -14.86
CA GLU A 284 -24.26 10.68 -15.74
C GLU A 284 -23.79 11.66 -16.83
N LYS A 285 -22.82 12.51 -16.49
CA LYS A 285 -22.31 13.55 -17.37
C LYS A 285 -21.24 13.05 -18.36
N TYR A 286 -20.40 12.11 -17.92
CA TYR A 286 -19.29 11.53 -18.68
C TYR A 286 -19.35 10.00 -18.59
N PRO A 287 -20.34 9.33 -19.23
CA PRO A 287 -20.56 7.89 -19.07
C PRO A 287 -19.42 7.00 -19.61
N ASP A 288 -18.47 7.58 -20.35
CA ASP A 288 -17.23 6.93 -20.79
C ASP A 288 -16.11 6.92 -19.73
N SER A 289 -16.32 7.57 -18.59
CA SER A 289 -15.25 7.91 -17.63
C SER A 289 -15.72 7.72 -16.19
N LEU A 290 -14.84 7.25 -15.29
CA LEU A 290 -15.16 7.08 -13.87
C LEU A 290 -14.08 7.67 -12.97
N CYS A 291 -14.49 8.40 -11.93
CA CYS A 291 -13.58 9.07 -10.99
C CYS A 291 -13.73 8.52 -9.57
N GLY A 292 -12.60 8.19 -8.94
CA GLY A 292 -12.56 7.94 -7.51
C GLY A 292 -11.43 7.06 -6.98
N CYS A 293 -11.75 6.30 -5.93
CA CYS A 293 -10.82 5.49 -5.16
C CYS A 293 -10.28 4.29 -5.96
N ILE A 294 -9.00 3.93 -5.78
CA ILE A 294 -8.34 2.87 -6.56
C ILE A 294 -8.97 1.51 -6.25
N LEU A 295 -9.37 0.78 -7.28
CA LEU A 295 -9.76 -0.63 -7.23
C LEU A 295 -8.66 -1.47 -7.89
N GLN A 296 -8.31 -2.59 -7.26
CA GLN A 296 -7.59 -3.68 -7.91
C GLN A 296 -8.44 -4.96 -7.89
N TYR A 297 -8.40 -5.67 -9.02
CA TYR A 297 -8.96 -7.01 -9.15
C TYR A 297 -7.95 -8.06 -8.64
N LEU A 298 -8.41 -9.28 -8.40
CA LEU A 298 -7.53 -10.42 -8.14
C LEU A 298 -6.57 -10.60 -9.35
N PRO A 299 -5.24 -10.64 -9.17
CA PRO A 299 -4.29 -10.72 -10.29
C PRO A 299 -4.11 -12.16 -10.78
N ASP A 300 -5.22 -12.79 -11.15
CA ASP A 300 -5.31 -14.13 -11.71
C ASP A 300 -5.60 -14.12 -13.22
N SER A 301 -5.70 -15.31 -13.81
CA SER A 301 -6.14 -15.55 -15.20
C SER A 301 -7.59 -16.08 -15.29
N GLY A 302 -8.36 -16.00 -14.19
CA GLY A 302 -9.75 -16.44 -14.14
C GLY A 302 -10.64 -15.60 -15.04
N LEU A 303 -11.76 -16.16 -15.52
CA LEU A 303 -12.69 -15.43 -16.40
C LEU A 303 -13.48 -14.34 -15.65
N GLU A 304 -13.83 -14.61 -14.39
CA GLU A 304 -14.63 -13.70 -13.55
C GLU A 304 -13.81 -12.52 -13.03
N ALA A 305 -14.43 -11.33 -13.00
CA ALA A 305 -13.78 -10.08 -12.61
C ALA A 305 -13.85 -9.86 -11.09
N GLU A 306 -13.15 -10.68 -10.31
CA GLU A 306 -13.24 -10.66 -8.85
C GLU A 306 -12.49 -9.48 -8.21
N MET A 307 -13.19 -8.66 -7.42
CA MET A 307 -12.58 -7.56 -6.67
C MET A 307 -11.65 -8.10 -5.56
N LEU A 308 -10.45 -7.54 -5.44
CA LEU A 308 -9.53 -7.85 -4.34
C LEU A 308 -9.64 -6.82 -3.21
N TYR A 309 -9.39 -5.55 -3.54
CA TYR A 309 -9.44 -4.44 -2.58
C TYR A 309 -9.69 -3.09 -3.26
N VAL A 310 -10.19 -2.13 -2.47
CA VAL A 310 -10.33 -0.73 -2.85
C VAL A 310 -9.53 0.14 -1.88
N ASN A 311 -8.51 0.85 -2.36
CA ASN A 311 -7.84 1.87 -1.57
C ASN A 311 -8.63 3.18 -1.64
N GLY A 312 -9.25 3.58 -0.53
CA GLY A 312 -10.17 4.72 -0.54
C GLY A 312 -10.47 5.28 0.84
N LYS A 313 -9.62 6.20 1.33
CA LYS A 313 -9.91 6.96 2.56
C LYS A 313 -11.26 7.68 2.45
N ALA A 314 -11.55 8.26 1.28
CA ALA A 314 -12.81 8.94 0.99
C ALA A 314 -14.05 8.01 1.00
N LEU A 315 -13.90 6.68 0.97
CA LEU A 315 -15.04 5.78 1.18
C LEU A 315 -15.28 5.46 2.67
N LEU A 316 -14.35 5.81 3.57
CA LEU A 316 -14.44 5.53 5.02
C LEU A 316 -14.63 6.79 5.86
N ASP A 317 -13.86 7.83 5.56
CA ASP A 317 -13.80 9.11 6.27
C ASP A 317 -14.63 10.17 5.54
N PRO A 318 -15.64 10.81 6.18
CA PRO A 318 -16.39 11.93 5.62
C PRO A 318 -15.54 13.16 5.24
N TYR A 319 -14.37 13.32 5.87
CA TYR A 319 -13.45 14.44 5.68
C TYR A 319 -12.04 13.92 5.39
N PRO A 320 -11.78 13.26 4.24
CA PRO A 320 -10.53 12.56 3.99
C PRO A 320 -9.28 13.46 4.00
N GLU A 321 -9.45 14.76 3.69
CA GLU A 321 -8.41 15.80 3.75
C GLU A 321 -8.40 16.58 5.10
N GLY A 322 -9.23 16.19 6.06
CA GLY A 322 -9.49 16.92 7.31
C GLY A 322 -10.58 18.00 7.20
N ILE A 323 -11.25 18.28 8.32
CA ILE A 323 -12.39 19.23 8.38
C ILE A 323 -11.98 20.65 7.96
N GLU A 324 -10.78 21.11 8.30
CA GLU A 324 -10.29 22.44 7.90
C GLU A 324 -10.13 22.58 6.38
N MET A 325 -9.84 21.48 5.68
CA MET A 325 -9.74 21.44 4.22
C MET A 325 -11.09 21.20 3.55
N ALA A 326 -12.20 21.01 4.29
CA ALA A 326 -13.52 20.71 3.71
C ALA A 326 -13.98 21.73 2.65
N THR A 327 -13.63 23.01 2.84
CA THR A 327 -13.92 24.11 1.88
C THR A 327 -13.01 24.13 0.64
N LYS A 328 -12.00 23.27 0.60
CA LYS A 328 -10.97 23.15 -0.46
C LYS A 328 -10.88 21.73 -1.05
N MET A 329 -11.69 20.78 -0.57
CA MET A 329 -11.71 19.40 -1.07
C MET A 329 -12.03 19.40 -2.56
N ARG A 330 -11.28 18.60 -3.33
CA ARG A 330 -11.54 18.43 -4.76
C ARG A 330 -12.77 17.55 -4.94
N SER A 331 -13.68 17.94 -5.83
CA SER A 331 -14.98 17.28 -6.01
C SER A 331 -14.90 15.82 -6.47
N ASN A 332 -13.76 15.40 -7.00
CA ASN A 332 -13.52 14.09 -7.62
C ASN A 332 -13.05 12.99 -6.65
N ASN A 333 -12.88 13.27 -5.36
CA ASN A 333 -12.54 12.28 -4.33
C ASN A 333 -13.19 12.64 -2.98
N MET A 334 -14.52 12.73 -2.97
CA MET A 334 -15.31 13.11 -1.79
C MET A 334 -15.94 11.88 -1.12
N PHE A 335 -16.57 12.09 0.04
CA PHE A 335 -17.27 11.00 0.70
C PHE A 335 -18.52 10.57 -0.08
N ASN A 336 -18.50 9.32 -0.55
CA ASN A 336 -19.64 8.71 -1.22
C ASN A 336 -20.29 7.66 -0.30
N THR A 337 -21.46 7.98 0.24
CA THR A 337 -22.24 7.07 1.11
C THR A 337 -22.64 5.78 0.39
N ALA A 338 -22.94 5.83 -0.91
CA ALA A 338 -23.44 4.70 -1.69
C ALA A 338 -22.76 4.65 -3.08
N PRO A 339 -21.49 4.19 -3.16
CA PRO A 339 -20.86 3.92 -4.45
C PRO A 339 -21.64 2.84 -5.20
N ALA A 340 -21.94 3.11 -6.46
CA ALA A 340 -22.75 2.23 -7.31
C ALA A 340 -21.99 1.66 -8.51
N LEU A 341 -20.85 2.27 -8.89
CA LEU A 341 -20.10 1.92 -10.10
C LEU A 341 -18.64 1.63 -9.81
N MET A 342 -18.09 0.69 -10.57
CA MET A 342 -16.67 0.40 -10.69
C MET A 342 -16.22 0.39 -12.16
N THR A 343 -14.96 0.69 -12.43
CA THR A 343 -14.38 0.49 -13.76
C THR A 343 -14.18 -1.02 -14.03
N PRO A 344 -14.57 -1.54 -15.21
CA PRO A 344 -14.37 -2.94 -15.57
C PRO A 344 -12.92 -3.42 -15.45
N ARG A 345 -12.72 -4.71 -15.18
CA ARG A 345 -11.40 -5.35 -15.25
C ARG A 345 -10.84 -5.26 -16.66
N GLN A 346 -9.59 -4.83 -16.79
CA GLN A 346 -8.96 -4.43 -18.04
C GLN A 346 -7.44 -4.65 -17.98
N GLU A 347 -6.80 -4.93 -19.12
CA GLU A 347 -5.33 -4.90 -19.22
C GLU A 347 -4.78 -3.48 -19.06
N ARG A 348 -3.52 -3.34 -18.65
CA ARG A 348 -2.89 -2.02 -18.46
C ARG A 348 -2.78 -1.24 -19.78
N GLN A 349 -3.56 -0.17 -19.91
CA GLN A 349 -3.49 0.79 -21.01
C GLN A 349 -3.17 2.22 -20.56
N VAL A 350 -2.84 3.09 -21.53
CA VAL A 350 -2.64 4.54 -21.30
C VAL A 350 -3.98 5.26 -21.43
N LEU A 351 -4.35 6.01 -20.40
CA LEU A 351 -5.58 6.81 -20.32
C LEU A 351 -5.44 8.05 -21.21
N ASN A 352 -5.92 7.96 -22.45
CA ASN A 352 -5.78 9.03 -23.46
C ASN A 352 -6.97 9.22 -24.40
N LYS A 353 -8.10 8.54 -24.16
CA LYS A 353 -9.33 8.63 -24.95
C LYS A 353 -10.49 9.04 -24.05
N SER A 354 -11.28 10.00 -24.51
CA SER A 354 -12.62 10.30 -24.02
C SER A 354 -13.42 10.93 -25.16
N ASN A 355 -14.74 10.76 -25.11
CA ASN A 355 -15.70 11.45 -25.96
C ASN A 355 -15.87 12.94 -25.59
N HIS A 356 -15.20 13.42 -24.54
CA HIS A 356 -15.27 14.78 -24.00
C HIS A 356 -13.89 15.49 -24.04
N PRO A 357 -13.29 15.72 -25.23
CA PRO A 357 -11.91 16.20 -25.36
C PRO A 357 -11.66 17.61 -24.79
N GLU A 358 -12.70 18.44 -24.68
CA GLU A 358 -12.68 19.74 -24.00
C GLU A 358 -12.68 19.65 -22.46
N THR A 359 -13.00 18.49 -21.89
CA THR A 359 -13.11 18.29 -20.44
C THR A 359 -11.76 17.98 -19.79
N LYS A 360 -11.36 18.81 -18.83
CA LYS A 360 -10.17 18.57 -17.98
C LYS A 360 -10.53 17.68 -16.80
N PHE A 361 -10.45 16.38 -17.01
CA PHE A 361 -10.57 15.38 -15.93
C PHE A 361 -9.43 15.50 -14.91
N SER A 362 -9.69 15.12 -13.66
CA SER A 362 -8.63 15.03 -12.64
C SER A 362 -7.85 13.71 -12.78
N SER A 363 -6.65 13.66 -12.20
CA SER A 363 -5.79 12.48 -12.11
C SER A 363 -6.50 11.23 -11.59
N GLU A 364 -7.51 11.41 -10.72
CA GLU A 364 -8.24 10.34 -10.05
C GLU A 364 -9.31 9.69 -10.94
N CYS A 365 -9.47 10.18 -12.17
CA CYS A 365 -10.40 9.70 -13.18
C CYS A 365 -9.75 8.74 -14.19
N LEU A 366 -10.41 7.62 -14.47
CA LEU A 366 -10.10 6.71 -15.57
C LEU A 366 -11.01 7.05 -16.76
N ILE A 367 -10.43 7.70 -17.76
CA ILE A 367 -11.14 8.12 -18.97
C ILE A 367 -11.21 7.01 -20.02
N GLY A 368 -12.33 6.91 -20.72
CA GLY A 368 -12.55 5.96 -21.82
C GLY A 368 -12.81 4.51 -21.39
N LEU A 369 -12.91 4.22 -20.09
CA LEU A 369 -13.16 2.86 -19.56
C LEU A 369 -14.58 2.67 -19.00
N GLY A 370 -15.34 3.76 -18.81
CA GLY A 370 -16.70 3.75 -18.27
C GLY A 370 -16.82 3.22 -16.83
N GLY A 371 -18.05 2.87 -16.46
CA GLY A 371 -18.38 2.21 -15.22
C GLY A 371 -19.46 1.15 -15.40
N VAL A 372 -19.32 0.04 -14.68
CA VAL A 372 -20.32 -1.04 -14.54
C VAL A 372 -20.79 -1.12 -13.08
N PRO A 373 -21.96 -1.71 -12.80
CA PRO A 373 -22.45 -1.88 -11.43
C PRO A 373 -21.43 -2.58 -10.52
N LEU A 374 -21.37 -2.14 -9.27
CA LEU A 374 -20.64 -2.85 -8.22
C LEU A 374 -21.32 -4.18 -7.85
N PRO A 375 -20.56 -5.22 -7.47
CA PRO A 375 -21.09 -6.44 -6.86
C PRO A 375 -21.85 -6.14 -5.55
N GLN A 376 -22.91 -6.89 -5.29
CA GLN A 376 -23.84 -6.62 -4.17
C GLN A 376 -23.17 -6.78 -2.80
N GLU A 377 -22.19 -7.68 -2.68
CA GLU A 377 -21.40 -7.91 -1.48
C GLU A 377 -20.51 -6.72 -1.11
N PHE A 378 -20.07 -5.90 -2.07
CA PHE A 378 -19.18 -4.76 -1.81
C PHE A 378 -19.79 -3.78 -0.80
N ALA A 379 -21.11 -3.57 -0.85
CA ALA A 379 -21.82 -2.74 0.11
C ALA A 379 -21.76 -3.28 1.55
N GLY A 380 -21.80 -4.61 1.72
CA GLY A 380 -21.67 -5.28 3.01
C GLY A 380 -20.26 -5.16 3.59
N HIS A 381 -19.24 -5.37 2.76
CA HIS A 381 -17.83 -5.15 3.14
C HIS A 381 -17.58 -3.68 3.52
N LEU A 382 -18.04 -2.74 2.70
CA LEU A 382 -17.92 -1.31 2.96
C LEU A 382 -18.64 -0.89 4.25
N LEU A 383 -19.82 -1.44 4.53
CA LEU A 383 -20.56 -1.16 5.77
C LEU A 383 -19.84 -1.69 7.02
N ARG A 384 -19.33 -2.93 7.00
CA ARG A 384 -18.53 -3.46 8.13
C ARG A 384 -17.25 -2.65 8.33
N ARG A 385 -16.50 -2.38 7.25
CA ARG A 385 -15.27 -1.58 7.25
C ARG A 385 -15.50 -0.17 7.83
N ARG A 386 -16.65 0.45 7.53
CA ARG A 386 -17.11 1.74 8.11
C ARG A 386 -17.52 1.63 9.57
N LEU A 387 -18.29 0.60 9.94
CA LEU A 387 -18.72 0.36 11.33
C LEU A 387 -17.50 0.22 12.26
N PHE A 388 -16.49 -0.53 11.82
CA PHE A 388 -15.23 -0.66 12.55
C PHE A 388 -14.47 0.68 12.63
N TYR A 389 -14.38 1.43 11.53
CA TYR A 389 -13.71 2.73 11.52
C TYR A 389 -14.39 3.76 12.43
N LEU A 390 -15.73 3.84 12.39
CA LEU A 390 -16.51 4.71 13.26
C LEU A 390 -16.36 4.30 14.73
N GLY A 391 -16.42 3.00 15.04
CA GLY A 391 -16.21 2.48 16.39
C GLY A 391 -14.83 2.79 16.95
N ALA A 392 -13.78 2.68 16.14
CA ALA A 392 -12.42 3.06 16.54
C ALA A 392 -12.31 4.59 16.75
N THR A 393 -12.85 5.40 15.83
CA THR A 393 -12.85 6.87 15.90
C THR A 393 -13.64 7.43 17.09
N THR A 394 -14.65 6.72 17.57
CA THR A 394 -15.54 7.16 18.67
C THR A 394 -15.27 6.48 20.01
N GLY A 395 -14.31 5.55 20.09
CA GLY A 395 -14.05 4.73 21.28
C GLY A 395 -15.13 3.66 21.56
N VAL A 396 -16.14 3.51 20.69
CA VAL A 396 -17.22 2.52 20.82
C VAL A 396 -16.73 1.16 20.30
N PHE A 397 -15.73 0.59 20.98
CA PHE A 397 -15.01 -0.61 20.54
C PHE A 397 -15.88 -1.88 20.43
N GLY A 398 -17.09 -1.90 20.99
CA GLY A 398 -18.07 -2.97 20.73
C GLY A 398 -18.37 -3.16 19.24
N ALA A 399 -18.31 -2.08 18.44
CA ALA A 399 -18.43 -2.14 16.99
C ALA A 399 -17.42 -3.11 16.34
N LEU A 400 -16.20 -3.22 16.89
CA LEU A 400 -15.11 -4.08 16.39
C LEU A 400 -15.35 -5.58 16.60
N GLN A 401 -16.46 -5.96 17.22
CA GLN A 401 -16.86 -7.34 17.49
C GLN A 401 -17.82 -7.90 16.42
N HIS A 402 -18.51 -7.04 15.67
CA HIS A 402 -19.48 -7.45 14.65
C HIS A 402 -18.80 -7.95 13.37
N ARG A 403 -18.49 -9.25 13.31
CA ARG A 403 -17.80 -9.88 12.18
C ARG A 403 -18.68 -10.11 10.94
N GLU A 404 -20.00 -10.01 11.08
CA GLU A 404 -21.01 -10.33 10.07
C GLU A 404 -20.82 -9.55 8.75
N THR A 405 -21.01 -10.21 7.61
CA THR A 405 -21.19 -9.55 6.31
C THR A 405 -22.66 -9.17 6.14
N TYR A 406 -22.94 -7.87 6.07
CA TYR A 406 -24.30 -7.37 5.89
C TYR A 406 -24.79 -7.56 4.45
N GLU A 407 -25.72 -8.49 4.23
CA GLU A 407 -26.42 -8.61 2.95
C GLU A 407 -27.29 -7.37 2.69
N MET A 408 -27.18 -6.76 1.51
CA MET A 408 -28.16 -5.77 1.07
C MET A 408 -29.47 -6.46 0.71
N ARG A 409 -30.42 -6.50 1.66
CA ARG A 409 -31.84 -6.49 1.29
C ARG A 409 -32.13 -5.15 0.63
N GLN A 410 -32.50 -5.19 -0.65
CA GLN A 410 -33.22 -4.06 -1.23
C GLN A 410 -34.45 -3.78 -0.36
N LEU A 411 -34.65 -2.53 0.03
CA LEU A 411 -35.99 -2.08 0.38
C LEU A 411 -36.82 -2.27 -0.88
N LEU A 412 -37.92 -3.02 -0.77
CA LEU A 412 -38.86 -3.19 -1.87
C LEU A 412 -39.28 -1.81 -2.37
N GLU A 413 -39.28 -1.61 -3.68
CA GLU A 413 -39.88 -0.41 -4.27
C GLU A 413 -41.39 -0.43 -3.97
N VAL A 414 -41.91 0.66 -3.40
CA VAL A 414 -43.31 0.85 -2.96
C VAL A 414 -43.92 2.04 -3.70
#